data_AF-A0A4R2QA19-F1
#
_entry.id   AF-A0A4R2QA19-F1
#
_cell.length_a   1.000
_cell.length_b   1.000
_cell.length_c   1.000
_cell.angle_alpha   90.00
_cell.angle_beta   90.00
_cell.angle_gamma   90.00
#
_symmetry.space_group_name_H-M   'P 1'
#
loop_
_entity.id
_entity.type
_entity.pdbx_description
1 polymer ?
#
loop_
_entity_poly.entity_id
_entity_poly.type
_entity_poly.pdbx_seq_one_letter_code
_entity_poly.pdbx_strand_id
1 'polypeptide(L)'
;MSGHHIARADAVIAQPAGVDLDEIAADLRDNGVAGDGAQDRIAKVVQQARADHDLELSVVTLPDGTESELQDLAQELALDRGGTVLALSPDSAAAWSADGDSAAAVANLPAGDDAVAAQAFVDELTAPGPPWGWIIGAAVVLIIAVAVVGRWWERRRRRAKDAAALAAEGERLRSEISAMANTVLRLEPLVTVHDDAELSTEFDRLVVRYRELSHTVQKDPTDRRSADTLDARVRDVRANLDQIAETIDGAR
;
A
#
# COMPACT_ATOMS: atom_id res chain seq x y z
N MET A 1 22.48 54.76 3.59
CA MET A 1 22.17 53.40 4.09
C MET A 1 20.73 53.14 3.71
N SER A 2 20.54 52.33 2.67
CA SER A 2 19.24 51.95 2.13
C SER A 2 18.56 50.97 3.08
N GLY A 3 17.31 51.23 3.43
CA GLY A 3 16.41 50.27 4.06
C GLY A 3 15.07 50.41 3.36
N HIS A 4 14.69 49.37 2.60
CA HIS A 4 13.48 49.29 1.80
C HIS A 4 12.23 49.69 2.61
N HIS A 5 11.61 50.81 2.22
CA HIS A 5 10.16 50.94 2.34
C HIS A 5 9.57 49.92 1.36
N ILE A 6 9.07 48.81 1.89
CA ILE A 6 8.27 47.88 1.12
C ILE A 6 6.98 48.64 0.81
N ALA A 7 6.86 49.11 -0.43
CA ALA A 7 5.62 49.62 -0.95
C ALA A 7 4.57 48.52 -0.79
N ARG A 8 3.57 48.75 0.07
CA ARG A 8 2.28 48.07 -0.07
C ARG A 8 1.86 48.37 -1.50
N ALA A 9 1.86 47.34 -2.34
CA ALA A 9 1.24 47.44 -3.64
C ALA A 9 -0.24 47.72 -3.36
N ASP A 10 -0.70 48.91 -3.73
CA ASP A 10 -2.10 49.23 -3.88
C ASP A 10 -2.66 48.29 -4.95
N ALA A 11 -3.02 47.07 -4.53
CA ALA A 11 -4.02 46.32 -5.26
C ALA A 11 -5.29 47.17 -5.14
N VAL A 12 -5.71 47.75 -6.26
CA VAL A 12 -7.03 48.34 -6.38
C VAL A 12 -8.00 47.18 -6.26
N ILE A 13 -8.30 46.81 -5.02
CA ILE A 13 -9.40 45.92 -4.68
C ILE A 13 -10.65 46.66 -5.14
N ALA A 14 -11.48 46.00 -5.94
CA ALA A 14 -12.80 46.52 -6.25
C ALA A 14 -13.62 46.43 -4.96
N GLN A 15 -13.46 47.43 -4.09
CA GLN A 15 -14.32 47.58 -2.92
C GLN A 15 -15.68 48.07 -3.42
N PRO A 16 -16.78 47.46 -2.98
CA PRO A 16 -18.11 47.99 -3.26
C PRO A 16 -18.15 49.46 -2.82
N ALA A 17 -18.55 50.34 -3.74
CA ALA A 17 -18.39 51.78 -3.55
C ALA A 17 -19.16 52.26 -2.30
N GLY A 18 -18.43 52.82 -1.32
CA GLY A 18 -19.01 53.40 -0.11
C GLY A 18 -18.97 52.54 1.15
N VAL A 19 -18.20 51.45 1.16
CA VAL A 19 -18.03 50.58 2.34
C VAL A 19 -16.82 51.00 3.18
N ASP A 20 -17.02 51.30 4.47
CA ASP A 20 -15.95 51.50 5.44
C ASP A 20 -15.59 50.17 6.13
N LEU A 21 -14.42 49.64 5.80
CA LEU A 21 -13.94 48.38 6.34
C LEU A 21 -13.66 48.43 7.85
N ASP A 22 -13.27 49.59 8.39
CA ASP A 22 -12.99 49.73 9.81
C ASP A 22 -14.30 49.67 10.62
N GLU A 23 -15.39 50.22 10.07
CA GLU A 23 -16.74 50.14 10.63
C GLU A 23 -17.28 48.70 10.59
N ILE A 24 -17.21 48.03 9.44
CA ILE A 24 -17.58 46.61 9.32
C ILE A 24 -16.78 45.74 10.29
N ALA A 25 -15.47 45.99 10.39
CA ALA A 25 -14.61 45.28 11.32
C ALA A 25 -14.88 45.67 12.79
N ALA A 26 -15.55 46.76 13.10
CA ALA A 26 -16.02 47.05 14.45
C ALA A 26 -17.30 46.27 14.76
N ASP A 27 -18.28 46.30 13.85
CA ASP A 27 -19.58 45.63 14.01
C ASP A 27 -19.44 44.12 14.11
N LEU A 28 -18.67 43.53 13.19
CA LEU A 28 -18.39 42.10 13.23
C LEU A 28 -17.70 41.68 14.55
N ARG A 29 -17.07 42.61 15.29
CA ARG A 29 -16.29 42.32 16.53
C ARG A 29 -17.24 42.27 17.72
N ASP A 30 -18.35 43.00 17.63
CA ASP A 30 -19.37 43.05 18.65
C ASP A 30 -20.25 41.79 18.62
N ASN A 31 -20.83 41.46 17.46
CA ASN A 31 -21.83 40.39 17.35
C ASN A 31 -21.57 39.38 16.20
N GLY A 32 -20.47 39.53 15.45
CA GLY A 32 -20.14 38.66 14.32
C GLY A 32 -20.91 38.97 13.03
N VAL A 33 -21.68 40.05 12.99
CA VAL A 33 -22.51 40.46 11.84
C VAL A 33 -22.34 41.95 11.55
N ALA A 34 -22.21 42.30 10.28
CA ALA A 34 -22.18 43.70 9.84
C ALA A 34 -23.05 43.88 8.59
N GLY A 35 -23.61 45.07 8.40
CA GLY A 35 -24.46 45.42 7.26
C GLY A 35 -25.93 45.63 7.59
N ASP A 36 -26.71 46.11 6.62
CA ASP A 36 -28.13 46.39 6.82
C ASP A 36 -28.97 45.10 6.78
N GLY A 37 -30.06 45.04 7.56
CA GLY A 37 -31.05 43.96 7.49
C GLY A 37 -31.24 43.14 8.77
N ALA A 38 -31.40 41.82 8.63
CA ALA A 38 -31.82 40.90 9.69
C ALA A 38 -30.70 40.50 10.67
N GLN A 39 -29.91 41.48 11.13
CA GLN A 39 -28.72 41.28 11.98
C GLN A 39 -29.00 40.37 13.19
N ASP A 40 -30.11 40.58 13.91
CA ASP A 40 -30.47 39.76 15.08
C ASP A 40 -30.65 38.26 14.76
N ARG A 41 -31.15 37.93 13.56
CA ARG A 41 -31.34 36.53 13.14
C ARG A 41 -30.01 35.93 12.72
N ILE A 42 -29.21 36.67 11.96
CA ILE A 42 -27.89 36.24 11.52
C ILE A 42 -26.96 36.05 12.73
N ALA A 43 -27.01 36.96 13.72
CA ALA A 43 -26.21 36.88 14.93
C ALA A 43 -26.54 35.64 15.77
N LYS A 44 -27.80 35.16 15.72
CA LYS A 44 -28.17 33.87 16.32
C LYS A 44 -27.54 32.69 15.57
N VAL A 45 -27.55 32.71 14.24
CA VAL A 45 -26.89 31.68 13.42
C VAL A 45 -25.39 31.65 13.71
N VAL A 46 -24.73 32.81 13.75
CA VAL A 46 -23.31 32.93 14.11
C VAL A 46 -23.02 32.37 15.50
N GLN A 47 -23.84 32.72 16.49
CA GLN A 47 -23.69 32.20 17.86
C GLN A 47 -23.91 30.68 17.93
N GLN A 48 -24.90 30.15 17.22
CA GLN A 48 -25.17 28.71 17.15
C GLN A 48 -24.03 27.96 16.45
N ALA A 49 -23.54 28.47 15.33
CA ALA A 49 -22.38 27.91 14.62
C ALA A 49 -21.14 27.82 15.52
N ARG A 50 -20.88 28.87 16.31
CA ARG A 50 -19.79 28.86 17.29
C ARG A 50 -20.03 27.87 18.43
N ALA A 51 -21.24 27.80 18.98
CA ALA A 51 -21.56 26.97 20.12
C ALA A 51 -21.61 25.46 19.79
N ASP A 52 -22.19 25.11 18.64
CA ASP A 52 -22.50 23.74 18.28
C ASP A 52 -21.38 23.09 17.43
N HIS A 53 -20.64 23.89 16.66
CA HIS A 53 -19.69 23.40 15.67
C HIS A 53 -18.27 23.97 15.80
N ASP A 54 -18.00 24.81 16.80
CA ASP A 54 -16.72 25.52 16.98
C ASP A 54 -16.32 26.33 15.73
N LEU A 55 -17.32 26.80 14.96
CA LEU A 55 -17.12 27.54 13.73
C LEU A 55 -17.08 29.05 14.02
N GLU A 56 -15.91 29.66 13.88
CA GLU A 56 -15.76 31.12 13.95
C GLU A 56 -16.28 31.76 12.66
N LEU A 57 -17.60 31.99 12.62
CA LEU A 57 -18.30 32.61 11.49
C LEU A 57 -18.44 34.13 11.67
N SER A 58 -18.15 34.89 10.62
CA SER A 58 -18.47 36.31 10.49
C SER A 58 -19.31 36.53 9.23
N VAL A 59 -20.39 37.30 9.32
CA VAL A 59 -21.30 37.53 8.19
C VAL A 59 -21.41 39.02 7.87
N VAL A 60 -21.18 39.39 6.61
CA VAL A 60 -21.36 40.75 6.11
C VAL A 60 -22.46 40.78 5.07
N THR A 61 -23.44 41.66 5.24
CA THR A 61 -24.49 41.93 4.25
C THR A 61 -24.25 43.28 3.58
N LEU A 62 -24.34 43.32 2.26
CA LEU A 62 -24.21 44.53 1.47
C LEU A 62 -25.45 44.74 0.59
N PRO A 63 -25.86 45.99 0.34
CA PRO A 63 -27.03 46.29 -0.49
C PRO A 63 -26.83 45.92 -1.96
N ASP A 64 -25.58 45.90 -2.43
CA ASP A 64 -25.15 45.51 -3.76
C ASP A 64 -23.68 45.06 -3.72
N GLY A 65 -23.25 44.31 -4.73
CA GLY A 65 -21.89 43.82 -4.86
C GLY A 65 -21.84 42.58 -5.75
N THR A 66 -20.90 42.56 -6.68
CA THR A 66 -20.62 41.40 -7.53
C THR A 66 -19.88 40.31 -6.76
N GLU A 67 -19.97 39.06 -7.21
CA GLU A 67 -19.25 37.92 -6.62
C GLU A 67 -17.75 38.20 -6.40
N SER A 68 -17.09 38.86 -7.36
CA SER A 68 -15.66 39.22 -7.24
C SER A 68 -15.40 40.22 -6.12
N GLU A 69 -16.24 41.25 -5.99
CA GLU A 69 -16.10 42.27 -4.94
C GLU A 69 -16.36 41.67 -3.55
N LEU A 70 -17.36 40.79 -3.45
CA LEU A 70 -17.65 40.06 -2.21
C LEU A 70 -16.54 39.08 -1.84
N GLN A 71 -15.91 38.45 -2.83
CA GLN A 71 -14.80 37.52 -2.60
C GLN A 71 -13.56 38.24 -2.09
N ASP A 72 -13.23 39.40 -2.69
CA ASP A 72 -12.12 40.23 -2.22
C ASP A 72 -12.39 40.77 -0.80
N LEU A 73 -13.62 41.22 -0.52
CA LEU A 73 -14.04 41.67 0.81
C LEU A 73 -13.94 40.57 1.86
N ALA A 74 -14.46 39.37 1.55
CA ALA A 74 -14.39 38.23 2.46
C ALA A 74 -12.94 37.82 2.75
N GLN A 75 -12.06 37.87 1.75
CA GLN A 75 -10.64 37.58 1.92
C GLN A 75 -9.94 38.65 2.75
N GLU A 76 -10.22 39.94 2.51
CA GLU A 76 -9.63 41.05 3.27
C GLU A 76 -10.04 41.00 4.75
N LEU A 77 -11.33 40.77 5.03
CA LEU A 77 -11.83 40.61 6.40
C LEU A 77 -11.30 39.35 7.10
N ALA A 78 -11.13 38.26 6.35
CA ALA A 78 -10.53 37.05 6.88
C ALA A 78 -9.07 37.22 7.28
N LEU A 79 -8.32 38.10 6.62
CA LEU A 79 -6.94 38.43 7.02
C LEU A 79 -6.87 39.18 8.35
N ASP A 80 -7.87 40.01 8.67
CA ASP A 80 -7.96 40.73 9.94
C ASP A 80 -8.48 39.84 11.08
N ARG A 81 -9.49 39.01 10.80
CA ARG A 81 -10.21 38.21 11.81
C ARG A 81 -9.72 36.80 12.01
N GLY A 82 -9.23 36.16 10.94
CA GLY A 82 -9.21 34.71 10.86
C GLY A 82 -10.63 34.12 10.80
N GLY A 83 -10.69 32.79 10.73
CA GLY A 83 -11.96 32.06 10.71
C GLY A 83 -12.65 32.03 9.34
N THR A 84 -13.98 31.93 9.35
CA THR A 84 -14.81 31.84 8.15
C THR A 84 -15.61 33.13 7.98
N VAL A 85 -15.51 33.77 6.81
CA VAL A 85 -16.24 35.01 6.49
C VAL A 85 -17.20 34.74 5.34
N LEU A 86 -18.48 35.07 5.52
CA LEU A 86 -19.53 35.01 4.50
C LEU A 86 -19.96 36.43 4.15
N ALA A 87 -19.83 36.82 2.89
CA ALA A 87 -20.28 38.09 2.35
C ALA A 87 -21.50 37.86 1.44
N LEU A 88 -22.58 38.59 1.67
CA LEU A 88 -23.87 38.43 1.00
C LEU A 88 -24.30 39.75 0.37
N SER A 89 -24.86 39.66 -0.84
CA SER A 89 -25.66 40.70 -1.47
C SER A 89 -26.95 40.06 -2.02
N PRO A 90 -27.98 40.84 -2.42
CA PRO A 90 -29.25 40.28 -2.87
C PRO A 90 -29.14 39.26 -4.01
N ASP A 91 -28.16 39.46 -4.91
CA ASP A 91 -27.98 38.68 -6.13
C ASP A 91 -26.66 37.87 -6.15
N SER A 92 -25.81 37.99 -5.12
CA SER A 92 -24.51 37.32 -5.09
C SER A 92 -24.09 36.96 -3.68
N ALA A 93 -23.29 35.92 -3.53
CA ALA A 93 -22.70 35.51 -2.27
C ALA A 93 -21.27 35.06 -2.51
N ALA A 94 -20.39 35.33 -1.55
CA ALA A 94 -19.03 34.81 -1.56
C ALA A 94 -18.60 34.49 -0.14
N ALA A 95 -17.71 33.51 0.03
CA ALA A 95 -17.22 33.16 1.34
C ALA A 95 -15.77 32.71 1.30
N TRP A 96 -15.06 32.97 2.38
CA TRP A 96 -13.70 32.53 2.62
C TRP A 96 -13.64 31.71 3.89
N SER A 97 -12.95 30.57 3.85
CA SER A 97 -12.67 29.72 5.02
C SER A 97 -11.24 29.18 4.92
N ALA A 98 -10.55 29.10 6.06
CA ALA A 98 -9.22 28.48 6.14
C ALA A 98 -9.28 26.94 6.14
N ASP A 99 -10.35 26.37 6.69
CA ASP A 99 -10.42 24.94 7.06
C ASP A 99 -11.49 24.14 6.28
N GLY A 100 -12.27 24.79 5.42
CA GLY A 100 -13.39 24.18 4.69
C GLY A 100 -13.53 24.63 3.23
N ASP A 101 -14.34 23.90 2.46
CA ASP A 101 -14.68 24.25 1.08
C ASP A 101 -15.82 25.27 1.05
N SER A 102 -15.49 26.53 1.32
CA SER A 102 -16.46 27.63 1.33
C SER A 102 -17.10 27.89 -0.03
N ALA A 103 -16.42 27.52 -1.13
CA ALA A 103 -16.94 27.66 -2.48
C ALA A 103 -18.10 26.70 -2.75
N ALA A 104 -17.98 25.44 -2.34
CA ALA A 104 -19.07 24.48 -2.42
C ALA A 104 -20.28 24.91 -1.56
N ALA A 105 -20.03 25.47 -0.37
CA ALA A 105 -21.06 25.94 0.54
C ALA A 105 -21.84 27.16 0.00
N VAL A 106 -21.19 28.06 -0.75
CA VAL A 106 -21.84 29.24 -1.35
C VAL A 106 -22.70 28.87 -2.56
N ALA A 107 -22.32 27.86 -3.34
CA ALA A 107 -22.97 27.54 -4.61
C ALA A 107 -24.46 27.18 -4.50
N ASN A 108 -24.92 26.75 -3.32
CA ASN A 108 -26.29 26.29 -3.08
C ASN A 108 -27.09 27.21 -2.16
N LEU A 109 -26.62 28.44 -1.91
CA LEU A 109 -27.32 29.32 -0.98
C LEU A 109 -28.64 29.82 -1.58
N PRO A 110 -29.72 29.84 -0.78
CA PRO A 110 -30.97 30.43 -1.20
C PRO A 110 -30.83 31.95 -1.36
N ALA A 111 -31.30 32.48 -2.48
CA ALA A 111 -31.34 33.92 -2.70
C ALA A 111 -32.42 34.59 -1.82
N GLY A 112 -32.18 35.84 -1.41
CA GLY A 112 -33.18 36.75 -0.85
C GLY A 112 -33.13 36.98 0.67
N ASP A 113 -33.19 35.95 1.51
CA ASP A 113 -33.13 36.13 2.99
C ASP A 113 -31.76 35.74 3.52
N ASP A 114 -30.97 36.75 3.87
CA ASP A 114 -29.59 36.61 4.34
C ASP A 114 -29.46 35.70 5.56
N ALA A 115 -30.46 35.66 6.44
CA ALA A 115 -30.43 34.77 7.60
C ALA A 115 -30.64 33.29 7.22
N VAL A 116 -31.47 33.04 6.21
CA VAL A 116 -31.67 31.69 5.67
C VAL A 116 -30.43 31.26 4.89
N ALA A 117 -29.82 32.16 4.12
CA ALA A 117 -28.55 31.92 3.44
C ALA A 117 -27.43 31.61 4.44
N ALA A 118 -27.28 32.39 5.50
CA ALA A 118 -26.29 32.14 6.55
C ALA A 118 -26.48 30.77 7.22
N GLN A 119 -27.72 30.36 7.51
CA GLN A 119 -27.99 29.04 8.08
C GLN A 119 -27.63 27.91 7.10
N ALA A 120 -28.04 28.02 5.83
CA ALA A 120 -27.74 27.03 4.80
C ALA A 120 -26.22 26.89 4.59
N PHE A 121 -25.47 27.99 4.69
CA PHE A 121 -24.03 27.99 4.60
C PHE A 121 -23.38 27.18 5.74
N VAL A 122 -23.84 27.37 6.98
CA VAL A 122 -23.36 26.59 8.14
C VAL A 122 -23.70 25.11 7.99
N ASP A 123 -24.92 24.80 7.55
CA ASP A 123 -25.38 23.42 7.36
C ASP A 123 -24.50 22.68 6.34
N GLU A 124 -24.12 23.33 5.24
CA GLU A 124 -23.27 22.73 4.20
C GLU A 124 -21.82 22.59 4.67
N LEU A 125 -21.27 23.57 5.40
CA LEU A 125 -19.92 23.50 5.96
C LEU A 125 -19.77 22.42 7.04
N THR A 126 -20.84 22.14 7.79
CA THR A 126 -20.83 21.20 8.91
C THR A 126 -21.37 19.83 8.53
N ALA A 127 -21.79 19.65 7.26
CA ALA A 127 -22.31 18.40 6.76
C ALA A 127 -21.28 17.27 6.94
N PRO A 128 -21.68 16.10 7.47
CA PRO A 128 -20.77 14.98 7.62
C PRO A 128 -20.28 14.52 6.25
N GLY A 129 -18.96 14.64 6.02
CA GLY A 129 -18.33 14.24 4.78
C GLY A 129 -18.53 12.76 4.44
N PRO A 130 -18.30 12.35 3.17
CA PRO A 130 -18.49 10.97 2.76
C PRO A 130 -17.67 10.01 3.64
N PRO A 131 -18.13 8.77 3.88
CA PRO A 131 -17.52 7.82 4.80
C PRO A 131 -16.21 7.19 4.28
N TRP A 132 -15.28 8.00 3.78
CA TRP A 132 -14.01 7.58 3.18
C TRP A 132 -13.17 6.69 4.09
N GLY A 133 -13.19 6.94 5.41
CA GLY A 133 -12.46 6.12 6.38
C GLY A 133 -12.84 4.64 6.31
N TRP A 134 -14.14 4.34 6.16
CA TRP A 134 -14.63 2.97 6.01
C TRP A 134 -14.21 2.36 4.66
N ILE A 135 -14.26 3.16 3.58
CA ILE A 135 -13.85 2.72 2.23
C ILE A 135 -12.36 2.39 2.20
N ILE A 136 -11.52 3.30 2.70
CA ILE A 136 -10.07 3.12 2.76
C ILE A 136 -9.73 1.93 3.67
N GLY A 137 -10.37 1.83 4.83
CA GLY A 137 -10.21 0.71 5.75
C GLY A 137 -10.52 -0.63 5.08
N ALA A 138 -11.66 -0.73 4.39
CA ALA A 138 -12.04 -1.93 3.64
C ALA A 138 -11.05 -2.27 2.52
N ALA A 139 -10.57 -1.26 1.77
CA ALA A 139 -9.60 -1.45 0.70
C ALA A 139 -8.25 -1.99 1.23
N VAL A 140 -7.76 -1.46 2.36
CA VAL A 140 -6.54 -1.94 3.00
C VAL A 140 -6.67 -3.40 3.44
N VAL A 141 -7.79 -3.75 4.09
CA VAL A 141 -8.06 -5.14 4.52
C VAL A 141 -8.09 -6.08 3.32
N LEU A 142 -8.70 -5.68 2.21
CA LEU A 142 -8.76 -6.48 0.99
C LEU A 142 -7.36 -6.73 0.39
N ILE A 143 -6.51 -5.71 0.32
CA ILE A 143 -5.13 -5.84 -0.19
C ILE A 143 -4.33 -6.82 0.67
N ILE A 144 -4.44 -6.71 2.00
CA ILE A 144 -3.77 -7.63 2.93
C ILE A 144 -4.26 -9.06 2.71
N ALA A 145 -5.57 -9.27 2.59
CA ALA A 145 -6.15 -10.58 2.35
C ALA A 145 -5.61 -11.21 1.05
N VAL A 146 -5.59 -10.44 -0.05
CA VAL A 146 -5.05 -10.90 -1.34
C VAL A 146 -3.56 -11.27 -1.23
N ALA A 147 -2.76 -10.45 -0.54
CA ALA A 147 -1.33 -10.71 -0.36
C ALA A 147 -1.08 -12.01 0.44
N VAL A 148 -1.84 -12.23 1.52
CA VAL A 148 -1.73 -13.44 2.35
C VAL A 148 -2.12 -14.68 1.56
N VAL A 149 -3.26 -14.63 0.86
CA VAL A 149 -3.74 -15.75 0.03
C VAL A 149 -2.74 -16.07 -1.08
N GLY A 150 -2.25 -15.05 -1.79
CA GLY A 150 -1.25 -15.20 -2.85
C GLY A 150 0.03 -15.86 -2.34
N ARG A 151 0.57 -15.38 -1.21
CA ARG A 151 1.78 -15.96 -0.60
C ARG A 151 1.59 -17.39 -0.13
N TRP A 152 0.42 -17.74 0.39
CA TRP A 152 0.10 -19.11 0.78
C TRP A 152 0.02 -20.04 -0.44
N TRP A 153 -0.65 -19.61 -1.51
CA TRP A 153 -0.78 -20.38 -2.74
C TRP A 153 0.56 -20.60 -3.43
N GLU A 154 1.41 -19.58 -3.48
CA GLU A 154 2.74 -19.68 -4.08
C GLU A 154 3.63 -20.65 -3.29
N ARG A 155 3.62 -20.58 -1.95
CA ARG A 155 4.33 -21.54 -1.09
C ARG A 155 3.83 -22.96 -1.33
N ARG A 156 2.53 -23.16 -1.44
CA ARG A 156 1.94 -24.48 -1.73
C ARG A 156 2.39 -25.02 -3.09
N ARG A 157 2.39 -24.18 -4.13
CA ARG A 157 2.89 -24.56 -5.46
C ARG A 157 4.38 -24.89 -5.46
N ARG A 158 5.21 -24.11 -4.77
CA ARG A 158 6.66 -24.38 -4.66
C ARG A 158 6.93 -25.73 -3.99
N ARG A 159 6.26 -26.01 -2.86
CA ARG A 159 6.37 -27.32 -2.18
C ARG A 159 5.96 -28.50 -3.08
N ALA A 160 4.89 -28.34 -3.87
CA ALA A 160 4.46 -29.39 -4.79
C ALA A 160 5.50 -29.65 -5.90
N LYS A 161 6.14 -28.60 -6.43
CA LYS A 161 7.23 -28.73 -7.40
C LYS A 161 8.47 -29.38 -6.80
N ASP A 162 8.85 -28.99 -5.59
CA ASP A 162 10.00 -29.56 -4.89
C ASP A 162 9.78 -31.05 -4.59
N ALA A 163 8.59 -31.45 -4.16
CA ALA A 163 8.24 -32.85 -3.96
C ALA A 163 8.27 -33.67 -5.26
N ALA A 164 7.77 -33.11 -6.37
CA ALA A 164 7.83 -33.77 -7.68
C ALA A 164 9.27 -33.94 -8.19
N ALA A 165 10.13 -32.93 -7.97
CA ALA A 165 11.54 -33.01 -8.33
C ALA A 165 12.29 -34.08 -7.51
N LEU A 166 12.02 -34.17 -6.21
CA LEU A 166 12.59 -35.20 -5.33
C LEU A 166 12.16 -36.62 -5.73
N ALA A 167 10.89 -36.80 -6.09
CA ALA A 167 10.40 -38.10 -6.56
C ALA A 167 11.09 -38.55 -7.86
N ALA A 168 11.20 -37.64 -8.84
CA ALA A 168 11.91 -37.91 -10.09
C ALA A 168 13.39 -38.25 -9.88
N GLU A 169 14.05 -37.60 -8.91
CA GLU A 169 15.44 -37.91 -8.55
C GLU A 169 15.58 -39.28 -7.87
N GLY A 170 14.66 -39.64 -6.97
CA GLY A 170 14.60 -40.98 -6.37
C GLY A 170 14.43 -42.08 -7.42
N GLU A 171 13.55 -41.87 -8.42
CA GLU A 171 13.38 -42.79 -9.56
C GLU A 171 14.66 -42.92 -10.40
N ARG A 172 15.35 -41.80 -10.68
CA ARG A 172 16.64 -41.83 -11.39
C ARG A 172 17.66 -42.70 -10.64
N LEU A 173 17.87 -42.46 -9.35
CA LEU A 173 18.84 -43.20 -8.53
C LEU A 173 18.54 -44.70 -8.48
N ARG A 174 17.26 -45.09 -8.41
CA ARG A 174 16.87 -46.50 -8.48
C ARG A 174 17.21 -47.15 -9.83
N SER A 175 17.02 -46.42 -10.93
CA SER A 175 17.38 -46.94 -12.26
C SER A 175 18.89 -47.11 -12.40
N GLU A 176 19.69 -46.19 -11.87
CA GLU A 176 21.16 -46.31 -11.84
C GLU A 176 21.63 -47.49 -10.99
N ILE A 177 21.07 -47.68 -9.79
CA ILE A 177 21.40 -48.84 -8.94
C ILE A 177 21.02 -50.15 -9.64
N SER A 178 19.89 -50.19 -10.33
CA SER A 178 19.47 -51.37 -11.11
C SER A 178 20.45 -51.67 -12.24
N ALA A 179 21.00 -50.65 -12.90
CA ALA A 179 22.05 -50.82 -13.90
C ALA A 179 23.35 -51.35 -13.29
N MET A 180 23.75 -50.83 -12.12
CA MET A 180 24.93 -51.31 -11.39
C MET A 180 24.78 -52.76 -10.93
N ALA A 181 23.57 -53.19 -10.55
CA ALA A 181 23.28 -54.58 -10.21
C ALA A 181 23.70 -55.53 -11.35
N ASN A 182 23.34 -55.16 -12.59
CA ASN A 182 23.69 -55.94 -13.77
C ASN A 182 25.21 -55.97 -14.00
N THR A 183 25.91 -54.86 -13.75
CA THR A 183 27.38 -54.80 -13.83
C THR A 183 28.03 -55.72 -12.79
N VAL A 184 27.59 -55.67 -11.54
CA VAL A 184 28.10 -56.54 -10.45
C VAL A 184 27.92 -58.02 -10.82
N LEU A 185 26.73 -58.41 -11.28
CA LEU A 185 26.44 -59.79 -11.70
C LEU A 185 27.29 -60.24 -12.88
N ARG A 186 27.68 -59.32 -13.77
CA ARG A 186 28.57 -59.61 -14.90
C ARG A 186 30.04 -59.78 -14.46
N LEU A 187 30.47 -59.02 -13.45
CA LEU A 187 31.86 -59.00 -12.97
C LEU A 187 32.18 -60.18 -12.04
N GLU A 188 31.23 -60.64 -11.24
CA GLU A 188 31.41 -61.75 -10.27
C GLU A 188 32.10 -63.01 -10.86
N PRO A 189 31.65 -63.57 -12.00
CA PRO A 189 32.34 -64.72 -12.60
C PRO A 189 33.72 -64.36 -13.17
N LEU A 190 33.97 -63.11 -13.55
CA LEU A 190 35.24 -62.67 -14.13
C LEU A 190 36.32 -62.49 -13.06
N VAL A 191 35.97 -61.88 -11.93
CA VAL A 191 36.85 -61.72 -10.76
C VAL A 191 37.28 -63.09 -10.22
N THR A 192 36.35 -64.04 -10.15
CA THR A 192 36.62 -65.40 -9.64
C THR A 192 37.63 -66.16 -10.50
N VAL A 193 37.65 -65.90 -11.81
CA VAL A 193 38.58 -66.56 -12.76
C VAL A 193 39.99 -65.95 -12.72
N HIS A 194 40.14 -64.72 -12.23
CA HIS A 194 41.42 -63.99 -12.28
C HIS A 194 42.44 -64.41 -11.20
N ASP A 195 42.07 -65.28 -10.25
CA ASP A 195 42.89 -65.81 -9.13
C ASP A 195 43.73 -64.73 -8.39
N ASP A 196 43.22 -63.50 -8.34
CA ASP A 196 43.83 -62.36 -7.65
C ASP A 196 43.10 -62.11 -6.32
N ALA A 197 43.82 -62.35 -5.23
CA ALA A 197 43.30 -62.21 -3.86
C ALA A 197 43.01 -60.74 -3.49
N GLU A 198 43.73 -59.78 -4.07
CA GLU A 198 43.53 -58.36 -3.82
C GLU A 198 42.28 -57.86 -4.56
N LEU A 199 42.15 -58.22 -5.84
CA LEU A 199 40.99 -57.89 -6.68
C LEU A 199 39.67 -58.46 -6.10
N SER A 200 39.68 -59.71 -5.64
CA SER A 200 38.51 -60.35 -5.01
C SER A 200 38.11 -59.66 -3.71
N THR A 201 39.09 -59.32 -2.85
CA THR A 201 38.83 -58.59 -1.61
C THR A 201 38.27 -57.19 -1.88
N GLU A 202 38.77 -56.49 -2.90
CA GLU A 202 38.29 -55.18 -3.30
C GLU A 202 36.85 -55.24 -3.83
N PHE A 203 36.56 -56.22 -4.69
CA PHE A 203 35.22 -56.46 -5.22
C PHE A 203 34.22 -56.78 -4.09
N ASP A 204 34.56 -57.64 -3.14
CA ASP A 204 33.69 -57.98 -2.00
C ASP A 204 33.32 -56.76 -1.16
N ARG A 205 34.31 -55.89 -0.86
CA ARG A 205 34.06 -54.61 -0.16
C ARG A 205 33.14 -53.70 -0.96
N LEU A 206 33.26 -53.72 -2.29
CA LEU A 206 32.42 -52.91 -3.18
C LEU A 206 30.98 -53.44 -3.24
N VAL A 207 30.79 -54.76 -3.24
CA VAL A 207 29.46 -55.40 -3.18
C VAL A 207 28.73 -55.08 -1.87
N VAL A 208 29.44 -55.07 -0.73
CA VAL A 208 28.86 -54.64 0.55
C VAL A 208 28.40 -53.19 0.50
N ARG A 209 29.24 -52.28 -0.02
CA ARG A 209 28.89 -50.86 -0.19
C ARG A 209 27.70 -50.67 -1.13
N TYR A 210 27.64 -51.40 -2.23
CA TYR A 210 26.51 -51.40 -3.16
C TYR A 210 25.20 -51.87 -2.46
N ARG A 211 25.26 -52.94 -1.66
CA ARG A 211 24.08 -53.45 -0.94
C ARG A 211 23.54 -52.47 0.11
N GLU A 212 24.44 -51.81 0.84
CA GLU A 212 24.04 -50.75 1.79
C GLU A 212 23.41 -49.56 1.06
N LEU A 213 23.98 -49.16 -0.07
CA LEU A 213 23.46 -48.08 -0.90
C LEU A 213 22.09 -48.42 -1.50
N SER A 214 21.87 -49.65 -1.95
CA SER A 214 20.58 -50.09 -2.50
C SER A 214 19.46 -50.09 -1.46
N HIS A 215 19.76 -50.50 -0.22
CA HIS A 215 18.83 -50.37 0.90
C HIS A 215 18.49 -48.91 1.23
N THR A 216 19.46 -48.01 1.07
CA THR A 216 19.27 -46.60 1.38
C THR A 216 18.46 -45.89 0.29
N VAL A 217 18.72 -46.15 -0.99
CA VAL A 217 17.97 -45.54 -2.11
C VAL A 217 16.55 -46.10 -2.25
N GLN A 218 16.27 -47.31 -1.75
CA GLN A 218 14.89 -47.80 -1.65
C GLN A 218 14.03 -46.92 -0.74
N LYS A 219 14.63 -46.31 0.29
CA LYS A 219 13.96 -45.28 1.10
C LYS A 219 14.01 -43.98 0.30
N ASP A 220 12.85 -43.50 -0.18
CA ASP A 220 12.78 -42.25 -0.95
C ASP A 220 13.53 -41.11 -0.22
N PRO A 221 14.31 -40.28 -0.95
CA PRO A 221 14.95 -39.11 -0.34
C PRO A 221 13.90 -38.16 0.21
N THR A 222 14.05 -37.79 1.48
CA THR A 222 13.08 -36.94 2.20
C THR A 222 13.28 -35.45 1.92
N ASP A 223 14.44 -35.07 1.41
CA ASP A 223 14.83 -33.70 1.14
C ASP A 223 15.94 -33.64 0.08
N ARG A 224 16.25 -32.43 -0.39
CA ARG A 224 17.22 -32.23 -1.47
C ARG A 224 18.65 -32.59 -1.07
N ARG A 225 19.01 -32.38 0.19
CA ARG A 225 20.36 -32.66 0.68
C ARG A 225 20.60 -34.17 0.78
N SER A 226 19.59 -34.94 1.18
CA SER A 226 19.67 -36.41 1.16
C SER A 226 19.75 -36.95 -0.27
N ALA A 227 19.00 -36.38 -1.22
CA ALA A 227 19.11 -36.72 -2.64
C ALA A 227 20.53 -36.47 -3.21
N ASP A 228 21.10 -35.28 -2.97
CA ASP A 228 22.46 -34.94 -3.44
C ASP A 228 23.53 -35.87 -2.84
N THR A 229 23.38 -36.23 -1.57
CA THR A 229 24.31 -37.14 -0.88
C THR A 229 24.22 -38.55 -1.45
N LEU A 230 23.02 -39.03 -1.76
CA LEU A 230 22.80 -40.34 -2.38
C LEU A 230 23.38 -40.38 -3.80
N ASP A 231 23.16 -39.34 -4.59
CA ASP A 231 23.72 -39.23 -5.95
C ASP A 231 25.25 -39.29 -5.96
N ALA A 232 25.91 -38.56 -5.05
CA ALA A 232 27.36 -38.60 -4.92
C ALA A 232 27.87 -40.02 -4.60
N ARG A 233 27.17 -40.76 -3.73
CA ARG A 233 27.52 -42.15 -3.36
C ARG A 233 27.30 -43.12 -4.51
N VAL A 234 26.20 -42.98 -5.26
CA VAL A 234 25.93 -43.79 -6.47
C VAL A 234 27.03 -43.59 -7.51
N ARG A 235 27.42 -42.33 -7.75
CA ARG A 235 28.52 -42.01 -8.68
C ARG A 235 29.85 -42.63 -8.25
N ASP A 236 30.18 -42.56 -6.97
CA ASP A 236 31.43 -43.14 -6.43
C ASP A 236 31.48 -44.66 -6.60
N VAL A 237 30.42 -45.38 -6.20
CA VAL A 237 30.37 -46.85 -6.34
C VAL A 237 30.40 -47.26 -7.81
N ARG A 238 29.73 -46.50 -8.69
CA ARG A 238 29.76 -46.75 -10.14
C ARG A 238 31.16 -46.59 -10.72
N ALA A 239 31.86 -45.50 -10.40
CA ALA A 239 33.22 -45.27 -10.88
C ALA A 239 34.17 -46.40 -10.46
N ASN A 240 34.04 -46.89 -9.22
CA ASN A 240 34.83 -48.02 -8.74
C ASN A 240 34.49 -49.33 -9.47
N LEU A 241 33.21 -49.59 -9.77
CA LEU A 241 32.81 -50.76 -10.57
C LEU A 241 33.38 -50.70 -11.99
N ASP A 242 33.34 -49.52 -12.62
CA ASP A 242 33.86 -49.30 -13.96
C ASP A 242 35.40 -49.49 -14.00
N GLN A 243 36.12 -49.03 -12.97
CA GLN A 243 37.56 -49.24 -12.83
C GLN A 243 37.95 -50.72 -12.68
N ILE A 244 37.19 -51.50 -11.89
CA ILE A 244 37.41 -52.95 -11.79
C ILE A 244 37.16 -53.63 -13.13
N ALA A 245 36.09 -53.24 -13.84
CA ALA A 245 35.78 -53.77 -15.17
C ALA A 245 36.92 -53.50 -16.17
N GLU A 246 37.46 -52.28 -16.18
CA GLU A 246 38.58 -51.90 -17.05
C GLU A 246 39.86 -52.66 -16.70
N THR A 247 40.14 -52.86 -15.41
CA THR A 247 41.31 -53.65 -14.95
C THR A 247 41.24 -55.10 -15.44
N ILE A 248 40.06 -55.72 -15.36
CA ILE A 248 39.83 -57.09 -15.82
C ILE A 248 39.93 -57.20 -17.35
N ASP A 249 39.37 -56.25 -18.09
CA ASP A 249 39.43 -56.25 -19.56
C ASP A 249 40.84 -55.94 -20.09
N GLY A 250 41.63 -55.10 -19.40
CA GLY A 250 43.02 -54.81 -19.75
C GLY A 250 44.00 -55.95 -19.46
N ALA A 251 43.61 -56.91 -18.62
CA ALA A 251 44.40 -58.10 -18.29
C ALA A 251 44.11 -59.32 -19.18
N ARG A 252 43.20 -59.19 -20.17
CA ARG A 252 42.91 -60.19 -21.21
C ARG A 252 43.76 -59.97 -22.47
#